data_AF-A0A7Y3AV61-F1
#
_entry.id   AF-A0A7Y3AV61-F1
#
_cell.length_a   1.000
_cell.length_b   1.000
_cell.length_c   1.000
_cell.angle_alpha   90.00
_cell.angle_beta   90.00
_cell.angle_gamma   90.00
#
_symmetry.space_group_name_H-M   'P 1'
#
loop_
_entity.id
_entity.type
_entity.pdbx_description
1 polymer ?
#
loop_
_entity_poly.entity_id
_entity_poly.type
_entity_poly.pdbx_seq_one_letter_code
_entity_poly.pdbx_strand_id
1 'polypeptide(L)' 'MLRYFISCILLFSFLMSSAQTDSLDLSARDSTSFGDRYGLRIGVDLSRPIRALLDSDYSGLEFVADYRIT' A
#
# COMPACT_ATOMS: atom_id res chain seq x y z
N MET A 1 43.82 -6.84 -24.36
CA MET A 1 43.82 -6.13 -23.05
C MET A 1 42.45 -5.57 -22.63
N LEU A 2 41.46 -5.42 -23.52
CA LEU A 2 40.11 -4.91 -23.19
C LEU A 2 39.18 -5.94 -22.49
N ARG A 3 39.49 -7.24 -22.57
CA ARG A 3 38.65 -8.32 -22.00
C ARG A 3 38.51 -8.22 -20.48
N TYR A 4 39.58 -7.84 -19.78
CA TYR A 4 39.58 -7.66 -18.32
C TYR A 4 39.09 -6.27 -17.90
N PHE A 5 39.11 -5.31 -18.82
CA PHE A 5 38.70 -3.93 -18.57
C PHE A 5 37.20 -3.83 -18.26
N ILE A 6 36.37 -4.55 -19.01
CA ILE A 6 34.92 -4.60 -18.78
C ILE A 6 34.60 -5.26 -17.43
N SER A 7 35.31 -6.33 -17.06
CA SER A 7 35.17 -6.99 -15.76
C SER A 7 35.54 -6.06 -14.61
N CYS A 8 36.59 -5.25 -14.74
CA CYS A 8 36.95 -4.27 -13.72
C CYS A 8 35.88 -3.18 -13.58
N ILE A 9 35.35 -2.65 -14.69
CA ILE A 9 34.30 -1.62 -14.67
C ILE A 9 33.03 -2.13 -13.98
N LEU A 10 32.60 -3.36 -14.30
CA LEU A 10 31.43 -3.97 -13.67
C LEU A 10 31.63 -4.19 -12.17
N LEU A 11 32.85 -4.50 -11.72
CA LEU A 11 33.15 -4.62 -10.29
C LEU A 11 33.05 -3.26 -9.59
N PHE A 12 33.58 -2.19 -10.20
CA PHE A 12 33.56 -0.85 -9.62
C PHE A 12 32.16 -0.21 -9.60
N SER A 13 31.26 -0.57 -10.52
CA SER A 13 29.88 -0.03 -10.52
C SER A 13 29.05 -0.43 -9.29
N PHE A 14 29.34 -1.59 -8.67
CA PHE A 14 28.65 -1.98 -7.43
C PHE A 14 29.12 -1.21 -6.20
N LEU A 15 30.37 -0.72 -6.20
CA LEU A 15 30.94 0.01 -5.07
C LEU A 15 30.43 1.46 -4.97
N MET A 16 29.79 1.98 -6.01
CA MET A 16 29.25 3.35 -6.07
C MET A 16 27.73 3.42 -5.92
N SER A 17 27.06 2.30 -5.65
CA SER A 17 25.62 2.27 -5.42
C SER A 17 25.31 2.80 -4.01
N SER A 18 24.87 4.05 -3.92
CA SER A 18 24.30 4.62 -2.69
C SER A 18 22.80 4.33 -2.69
N ALA A 19 22.31 3.57 -1.71
CA ALA A 19 20.87 3.44 -1.48
C ALA A 19 20.33 4.74 -0.86
N GLN A 20 19.06 5.05 -1.13
CA GLN A 20 18.35 6.27 -0.71
C GLN A 20 18.76 6.76 0.69
N THR A 21 19.31 7.97 0.76
CA THR A 21 19.37 8.72 2.01
C THR A 21 18.02 9.41 2.17
N ASP A 22 17.11 8.78 2.91
CA ASP A 22 16.00 9.53 3.48
C ASP A 22 16.60 10.52 4.49
N SER A 23 16.75 11.78 4.09
CA SER A 23 16.92 12.83 5.06
C SER A 23 15.59 12.92 5.81
N LEU A 24 15.53 12.27 6.98
CA LEU A 24 14.48 12.55 7.96
C LEU A 24 14.58 14.04 8.27
N ASP A 25 13.69 14.83 7.69
CA ASP A 25 13.51 16.23 8.05
C ASP A 25 12.94 16.27 9.47
N LEU A 26 13.84 16.42 10.45
CA LEU A 26 13.48 16.51 11.86
C LEU A 26 12.84 17.87 12.23
N SER A 27 12.58 18.76 11.25
CA SER A 27 12.15 20.14 11.48
C SER A 27 11.11 20.70 10.49
N ALA A 28 10.18 19.88 10.02
CA ALA A 28 8.87 20.37 9.60
C ALA A 28 7.83 19.83 10.56
N ARG A 29 7.52 20.60 11.62
CA ARG A 29 6.37 20.33 12.48
C ARG A 29 5.12 20.64 11.66
N ASP A 30 4.76 19.71 10.81
CA ASP A 30 3.54 19.76 10.03
C ASP A 30 2.38 19.90 11.02
N SER A 31 1.51 20.89 10.82
CA SER A 31 0.36 21.15 11.69
C SER A 31 -0.75 20.13 11.49
N THR A 32 -0.40 18.90 11.10
CA THR A 32 -1.32 17.79 11.01
C THR A 32 -1.51 17.25 12.41
N SER A 33 -2.56 17.74 13.07
CA SER A 33 -3.09 17.09 14.26
C SER A 33 -3.40 15.64 13.90
N PHE A 34 -2.60 14.69 14.41
CA PHE A 34 -2.94 13.27 14.35
C PHE A 34 -4.16 13.06 15.24
N GLY A 35 -5.34 13.15 14.64
CA GLY A 35 -6.55 12.65 15.24
C GLY A 35 -6.47 11.13 15.24
N ASP A 36 -6.65 10.51 16.40
CA ASP A 36 -6.87 9.07 16.49
C ASP A 36 -7.96 8.69 15.48
N ARG A 37 -7.68 7.68 14.65
CA ARG A 37 -8.58 7.26 13.58
C ARG A 37 -9.74 6.45 14.15
N TYR A 38 -10.59 7.11 14.94
CA TYR A 38 -11.90 6.61 15.32
C TYR A 38 -12.78 6.67 14.07
N GLY A 39 -13.20 5.51 13.59
CA GLY A 39 -14.01 5.42 12.37
C GLY A 39 -14.93 4.22 12.42
N LEU A 40 -16.23 4.49 12.32
CA LEU A 40 -17.23 3.49 12.00
C LEU A 40 -17.21 3.27 10.48
N ARG A 41 -16.97 2.04 10.06
CA ARG A 41 -17.03 1.63 8.65
C ARG A 41 -18.28 0.80 8.46
N ILE A 42 -19.03 1.13 7.43
CA ILE A 42 -20.25 0.43 7.05
C ILE A 42 -20.15 0.19 5.54
N GLY A 43 -20.43 -1.03 5.11
CA GLY A 43 -20.38 -1.45 3.72
C GLY A 43 -21.50 -2.42 3.41
N VAL A 44 -21.79 -2.54 2.11
CA VAL A 44 -22.73 -3.51 1.56
C VAL A 44 -22.01 -4.27 0.48
N ASP A 45 -22.08 -5.60 0.50
CA ASP A 45 -21.55 -6.42 -0.59
C ASP A 45 -22.56 -6.47 -1.73
N LEU A 46 -22.27 -5.73 -2.80
CA LEU A 46 -23.08 -5.70 -4.03
C LEU A 46 -22.94 -6.96 -4.87
N SER A 47 -21.94 -7.81 -4.61
CA SER A 47 -21.77 -9.07 -5.36
C SER A 47 -22.96 -10.00 -5.18
N ARG A 48 -23.59 -10.00 -4.00
CA ARG A 48 -24.75 -10.85 -3.69
C ARG A 48 -26.02 -10.43 -4.43
N PRO A 49 -26.47 -9.15 -4.42
CA PRO A 49 -27.61 -8.73 -5.22
C PRO A 49 -27.35 -8.84 -6.73
N ILE A 50 -26.12 -8.59 -7.20
CA ILE A 50 -25.78 -8.81 -8.62
C ILE A 50 -25.92 -10.29 -9.00
N ARG A 51 -25.47 -11.21 -8.14
CA ARG A 51 -25.62 -12.64 -8.36
C ARG A 51 -27.08 -13.10 -8.29
N ALA A 52 -27.88 -12.51 -7.41
CA ALA A 52 -29.31 -12.79 -7.31
C ALA A 52 -30.11 -12.33 -8.54
N LEU A 53 -29.60 -11.37 -9.32
CA LEU A 53 -30.20 -10.99 -10.61
C LEU A 53 -29.90 -12.00 -11.73
N LEU A 54 -28.78 -12.72 -11.63
CA LEU A 54 -28.29 -13.65 -12.66
C LEU A 54 -28.70 -15.10 -12.39
N ASP A 55 -28.93 -15.44 -11.12
CA ASP A 55 -29.26 -16.79 -10.66
C ASP A 55 -30.55 -16.72 -9.81
N SER A 56 -31.64 -17.26 -10.35
CA SER A 56 -32.98 -17.21 -9.74
C SER A 56 -33.09 -18.01 -8.45
N ASP A 57 -32.18 -18.96 -8.22
CA ASP A 57 -32.17 -19.80 -7.02
C ASP A 57 -31.26 -19.22 -5.92
N TYR A 58 -30.59 -18.10 -6.19
CA TYR A 58 -29.71 -17.42 -5.26
C TYR A 58 -30.33 -16.12 -4.75
N SER A 59 -30.46 -15.99 -3.43
CA SER A 59 -30.91 -14.77 -2.77
C SER A 59 -29.97 -14.43 -1.62
N GLY A 60 -29.56 -13.16 -1.54
CA GLY A 60 -28.69 -12.71 -0.46
C GLY A 60 -28.33 -11.24 -0.57
N LEU A 61 -28.22 -10.60 0.59
CA LEU A 61 -27.67 -9.26 0.75
C LEU A 61 -26.82 -9.29 2.02
N GLU A 62 -25.60 -8.79 1.92
CA GLU A 62 -24.63 -8.84 3.01
C GLU A 62 -24.21 -7.43 3.41
N PHE A 63 -24.38 -7.12 4.69
CA PHE A 63 -23.94 -5.88 5.32
C PHE A 63 -22.69 -6.15 6.15
N VAL A 64 -21.71 -5.27 6.04
CA VAL A 64 -20.48 -5.35 6.82
C VAL A 64 -20.35 -4.06 7.64
N ALA A 65 -20.04 -4.19 8.92
CA ALA A 65 -19.72 -3.04 9.75
C ALA A 65 -18.54 -3.37 10.67
N ASP A 66 -17.56 -2.48 10.72
CA ASP A 66 -16.43 -2.57 11.65
C ASP A 66 -16.20 -1.23 12.34
N TYR A 67 -15.92 -1.28 13.64
CA TYR A 67 -15.62 -0.11 14.44
C TYR A 67 -14.18 -0.19 14.94
N ARG A 68 -13.37 0.82 14.61
CA ARG A 68 -11.97 0.88 15.03
C ARG A 68 -11.83 1.76 16.27
N ILE A 69 -11.39 1.13 17.35
CA ILE A 69 -10.96 1.79 18.59
C ILE A 69 -9.44 1.63 18.65
N THR A 70 -8.70 2.73 18.50
CA THR A 70 -7.26 2.78 18.75
C THR A 70 -6.94 4.01 19.56
#